data_AF-A0A526V6E8-F1
#
_entry.id   AF-A0A526V6E8-F1
#
_cell.length_a   1.000
_cell.length_b   1.000
_cell.length_c   1.000
_cell.angle_alpha   90.00
_cell.angle_beta   90.00
_cell.angle_gamma   90.00
#
_symmetry.space_group_name_H-M   'P 1'
#
loop_
_entity.id
_entity.type
_entity.pdbx_description
1 polymer ?
#
loop_
_entity_poly.entity_id
_entity_poly.type
_entity_poly.pdbx_seq_one_letter_code
_entity_poly.pdbx_strand_id
1 'polypeptide(L)' 'MAADPDEELVRRVGAGEPAAVQTLVARKLPRILALAVRMLGDAAEAEDVAQETFVRIWRHAAS' A
#
# COMPACT_ATOMS: atom_id res chain seq x y z
N MET A 1 5.03 -3.32 -24.06
CA MET A 1 5.11 -2.77 -22.69
C MET A 1 4.13 -3.59 -21.87
N ALA A 2 4.59 -4.39 -20.91
CA ALA A 2 3.66 -5.16 -20.07
C ALA A 2 2.89 -4.15 -19.20
N ALA A 3 1.57 -4.27 -19.13
CA ALA A 3 0.77 -3.45 -18.23
C ALA A 3 1.23 -3.72 -16.79
N ASP A 4 1.34 -2.66 -15.97
CA ASP A 4 1.65 -2.85 -14.57
C ASP A 4 0.53 -3.72 -13.94
N PRO A 5 0.86 -4.88 -13.35
CA PRO A 5 -0.13 -5.80 -12.81
C PRO A 5 -0.96 -5.19 -11.65
N ASP A 6 -0.52 -4.06 -11.10
CA ASP A 6 -1.23 -3.31 -10.07
C ASP A 6 -2.00 -2.10 -10.62
N GLU A 7 -1.89 -1.76 -11.91
CA GLU A 7 -2.56 -0.57 -12.51
C GLU A 7 -4.08 -0.61 -12.30
N GLU A 8 -4.70 -1.73 -12.68
CA GLU A 8 -6.13 -1.95 -12.49
C GLU A 8 -6.52 -1.99 -11.01
N LEU A 9 -5.65 -2.52 -10.16
CA LEU A 9 -5.88 -2.57 -8.72
C LEU A 9 -5.89 -1.15 -8.12
N VAL A 10 -4.94 -0.30 -8.52
CA VAL A 10 -4.86 1.11 -8.08
C VAL A 10 -6.07 1.90 -8.57
N ARG A 11 -6.50 1.69 -9.82
CA ARG A 11 -7.72 2.33 -10.37
C ARG A 11 -8.96 2.01 -9.53
N ARG A 12 -9.14 0.75 -9.17
CA ARG A 12 -10.28 0.31 -8.34
C ARG A 12 -10.21 0.82 -6.90
N VAL A 13 -9.00 0.93 -6.34
CA VAL A 13 -8.78 1.61 -5.04
C VAL A 13 -9.20 3.07 -5.12
N GLY A 14 -8.86 3.77 -6.21
CA GLY A 14 -9.28 5.15 -6.45
C GLY A 14 -10.79 5.33 -6.59
N ALA A 15 -11.47 4.33 -7.14
CA ALA A 15 -12.93 4.27 -7.20
C ALA A 15 -13.60 3.95 -5.84
N GLY A 16 -12.81 3.73 -4.77
CA GLY A 16 -13.32 3.41 -3.44
C GLY A 16 -13.80 1.98 -3.25
N GLU A 17 -13.42 1.04 -4.13
CA GLU A 17 -13.84 -0.36 -4.02
C GLU A 17 -13.19 -1.06 -2.80
N PRO A 18 -13.96 -1.48 -1.77
CA PRO A 18 -13.39 -2.02 -0.54
C PRO A 18 -12.59 -3.32 -0.76
N ALA A 19 -13.01 -4.16 -1.72
CA ALA A 19 -12.30 -5.40 -2.06
C ALA A 19 -10.94 -5.14 -2.72
N ALA A 20 -10.82 -4.07 -3.52
CA ALA A 20 -9.56 -3.67 -4.12
C ALA A 20 -8.57 -3.19 -3.06
N VAL A 21 -9.06 -2.45 -2.08
CA VAL A 21 -8.26 -1.92 -0.97
C VAL A 21 -7.70 -3.07 -0.12
N GLN A 22 -8.56 -4.03 0.26
CA GLN A 22 -8.11 -5.22 0.98
C GLN A 22 -7.07 -6.02 0.18
N THR A 23 -7.26 -6.15 -1.13
CA THR A 23 -6.32 -6.84 -2.01
C THR A 23 -4.97 -6.11 -2.07
N LEU A 24 -4.98 -4.78 -2.16
CA LEU A 24 -3.77 -3.96 -2.20
C LEU A 24 -3.00 -4.08 -0.87
N VAL A 25 -3.69 -3.94 0.27
CA VAL A 25 -3.08 -4.08 1.59
C VAL A 25 -2.46 -5.47 1.75
N ALA A 26 -3.21 -6.53 1.47
CA ALA A 26 -2.73 -7.91 1.59
C ALA A 26 -1.47 -8.18 0.76
N ARG A 27 -1.38 -7.59 -0.45
CA ARG A 27 -0.23 -7.78 -1.35
C ARG A 27 0.98 -6.93 -0.99
N LYS A 28 0.77 -5.70 -0.52
CA LYS A 28 1.84 -4.70 -0.36
C LYS A 28 2.34 -4.55 1.07
N LEU A 29 1.49 -4.77 2.08
CA LEU A 29 1.82 -4.55 3.49
C LEU A 29 3.05 -5.36 3.93
N PRO A 30 3.18 -6.67 3.65
CA PRO A 30 4.36 -7.44 4.07
C PRO A 30 5.66 -6.91 3.49
N ARG A 31 5.62 -6.40 2.24
CA ARG A 31 6.80 -5.87 1.54
C ARG A 31 7.19 -4.48 2.05
N ILE A 32 6.20 -3.63 2.32
CA ILE A 32 6.40 -2.29 2.89
C ILE A 32 6.95 -2.42 4.31
N LEU A 33 6.37 -3.27 5.16
CA LEU A 33 6.86 -3.52 6.51
C LEU A 33 8.29 -4.07 6.50
N ALA A 34 8.58 -5.09 5.68
CA ALA A 34 9.94 -5.64 5.60
C ALA A 34 10.98 -4.58 5.18
N LEU A 35 10.61 -3.68 4.27
CA LEU A 35 11.47 -2.57 3.87
C LEU A 35 11.65 -1.55 5.01
N ALA A 36 10.56 -1.16 5.66
CA ALA A 36 10.58 -0.18 6.75
C ALA A 36 11.40 -0.70 7.95
N VAL A 37 11.20 -1.95 8.37
CA VAL A 37 11.99 -2.59 9.43
C VAL A 37 13.47 -2.58 9.08
N ARG A 38 13.83 -2.88 7.82
CA ARG A 38 15.23 -2.86 7.37
C ARG A 38 15.84 -1.45 7.40
N MET A 39 15.04 -0.42 7.21
CA MET A 39 15.51 0.98 7.18
C MET A 39 15.58 1.62 8.56
N LEU A 40 14.63 1.29 9.44
CA LEU A 40 14.43 1.94 10.74
C LEU A 40 15.06 1.16 11.89
N GLY A 41 15.21 -0.16 11.74
CA GLY A 41 15.72 -1.04 12.80
C GLY A 41 14.77 -1.23 13.98
N ASP A 42 13.56 -0.66 13.91
CA ASP A 42 12.52 -0.73 14.92
C ASP A 42 11.19 -1.17 14.29
N ALA A 43 10.52 -2.13 14.92
CA ALA A 43 9.29 -2.71 14.38
C ALA A 43 8.07 -1.80 14.57
N ALA A 44 7.99 -1.06 15.67
CA ALA A 44 6.86 -0.18 15.95
C ALA A 44 6.88 1.05 15.01
N GLU A 45 8.06 1.68 14.86
CA GLU A 45 8.24 2.78 13.89
C GLU A 45 7.96 2.31 12.45
N ALA A 46 8.34 1.06 12.11
CA ALA A 46 8.04 0.49 10.80
C ALA A 46 6.54 0.27 10.56
N GLU A 47 5.80 -0.15 11.57
CA GLU A 47 4.34 -0.28 11.52
C GLU A 47 3.68 1.08 11.30
N ASP A 48 4.07 2.10 12.04
CA ASP A 48 3.53 3.46 11.89
C ASP A 48 3.81 4.03 10.49
N VAL A 49 5.03 3.87 9.97
CA VAL A 49 5.38 4.30 8.60
C VAL A 49 4.59 3.53 7.54
N ALA A 50 4.37 2.22 7.74
CA ALA A 50 3.56 1.44 6.82
C ALA A 50 2.10 1.88 6.80
N GLN A 51 1.51 2.16 7.97
CA GLN A 51 0.16 2.70 8.09
C GLN A 51 0.04 4.05 7.38
N GLU A 52 0.94 5.00 7.66
CA GLU A 52 0.96 6.32 7.00
C GLU A 52 1.14 6.20 5.47
N THR A 53 1.91 5.21 5.02
CA THR A 53 2.07 4.92 3.60
C THR A 53 0.74 4.53 2.96
N PHE A 54 -0.05 3.65 3.60
CA PHE A 54 -1.36 3.27 3.08
C PHE A 54 -2.39 4.41 3.12
N VAL A 55 -2.35 5.26 4.15
CA VAL A 55 -3.18 6.47 4.22
C VAL A 55 -2.90 7.39 3.03
N ARG A 56 -1.62 7.58 2.68
CA ARG A 56 -1.22 8.37 1.51
C ARG A 56 -1.68 7.73 0.21
N ILE A 57 -1.48 6.42 0.04
CA ILE A 57 -1.93 5.70 -1.15
C ILE A 57 -3.43 5.88 -1.36
N TRP A 58 -4.25 5.76 -0.31
CA TRP A 58 -5.69 6.00 -0.40
C TRP A 58 -6.03 7.41 -0.90
N ARG A 59 -5.41 8.43 -0.29
CA ARG A 59 -5.65 9.83 -0.67
C ARG A 59 -5.25 10.14 -2.11
N HIS A 60 -4.15 9.56 -2.58
CA HIS A 60 -3.64 9.78 -3.94
C HIS A 60 -4.37 8.95 -4.99
N ALA A 61 -4.83 7.73 -4.67
CA ALA A 61 -5.58 6.92 -5.60
C ALA A 61 -6.95 7.53 -5.93
N ALA A 62 -7.56 8.25 -4.98
CA ALA A 62 -8.85 8.92 -5.16
C ALA A 62 -8.78 10.28 -5.90
N SER A 63 -7.58 10.69 -6.34
CA SER A 63 -7.32 11.96 -7.05
C SER A 63 -7.20 11.79 -8.56
#